data_AF-A0A9Y1BQJ1-F1
#
_entry.id   AF-A0A9Y1BQJ1-F1
#
_cell.length_a   1.000
_cell.length_b   1.000
_cell.length_c   1.000
_cell.angle_alpha   90.00
_cell.angle_beta   90.00
_cell.angle_gamma   90.00
#
_symmetry.space_group_name_H-M   'P 1'
#
loop_
_entity.id
_entity.type
_entity.pdbx_description
1 polymer ?
#
loop_
_entity_poly.entity_id
_entity_poly.type
_entity_poly.pdbx_seq_one_letter_code
_entity_poly.pdbx_strand_id
1 'polypeptide(L)'
;MNIDMNKIKDKVKNNLNPVNWLEKIKEMPLTNKMYYSKVLVGIVTGIIFGVTNFRNWPAGLTLLGVFLLLSSVWFLIYRNKNTGLKARSFYTSAIFQFFIVTIAVWTLILNMLYIPETNWVYDFG
;
A
#
# COMPACT_ATOMS: atom_id res chain seq x y z
N MET A 1 39.15 28.21 2.55
CA MET A 1 37.71 27.96 2.33
C MET A 1 37.04 27.96 3.70
N ASN A 2 36.36 29.03 4.09
CA ASN A 2 35.76 29.14 5.43
C ASN A 2 34.38 28.49 5.39
N ILE A 3 34.25 27.27 5.91
CA ILE A 3 32.98 26.56 5.95
C ILE A 3 32.15 27.18 7.09
N ASP A 4 31.09 27.88 6.70
CA ASP A 4 30.20 28.57 7.63
C ASP A 4 29.37 27.55 8.42
N MET A 5 29.89 27.20 9.60
CA MET A 5 29.40 26.12 10.46
C MET A 5 27.96 26.38 10.96
N ASN A 6 27.53 27.65 10.97
CA ASN A 6 26.16 28.04 11.31
C ASN A 6 25.16 27.64 10.22
N LYS A 7 25.51 27.81 8.93
CA LYS A 7 24.68 27.34 7.81
C LYS A 7 24.49 25.82 7.82
N ILE A 8 25.49 25.06 8.24
CA ILE A 8 25.39 23.59 8.35
C ILE A 8 24.45 23.22 9.49
N LYS A 9 24.58 23.88 10.65
CA LYS A 9 23.75 23.61 11.83
C LYS A 9 22.27 23.88 11.57
N ASP A 10 21.95 24.98 10.87
CA ASP A 10 20.57 25.32 10.50
C ASP A 10 20.00 24.34 9.46
N LYS A 11 20.82 23.89 8.50
CA LYS A 11 20.41 22.91 7.49
C LYS A 11 20.14 21.52 8.10
N VAL A 12 20.94 21.12 9.09
CA VAL A 12 20.75 19.87 9.83
C VAL A 12 19.51 19.96 10.73
N LYS A 13 19.31 21.09 11.43
CA LYS A 13 18.13 21.30 12.28
C LYS A 13 16.82 21.30 11.49
N ASN A 14 16.80 21.91 10.31
CA ASN A 14 15.62 21.92 9.45
C ASN A 14 15.34 20.54 8.80
N ASN A 15 16.38 19.73 8.55
CA ASN A 15 16.22 18.35 8.05
C ASN A 15 15.86 17.33 9.15
N LEU A 16 16.07 17.67 10.42
CA LEU A 16 15.74 16.81 11.57
C LEU A 16 14.33 17.03 12.10
N ASN A 17 13.61 18.05 11.62
CA ASN A 17 12.20 18.19 11.98
C ASN A 17 11.44 17.00 11.40
N PRO A 18 10.79 16.17 12.24
CA PRO A 18 10.03 15.04 11.75
C PRO A 18 8.95 15.56 10.81
N VAL A 19 9.01 15.14 9.56
CA VAL A 19 7.98 15.46 8.56
C VAL A 19 6.66 14.96 9.14
N ASN A 20 5.74 15.88 9.41
CA ASN A 20 4.43 15.53 9.95
C ASN A 20 3.61 14.86 8.85
N TRP A 21 3.76 13.53 8.73
CA TRP A 21 3.16 12.74 7.64
C TRP A 21 1.64 12.87 7.59
N LEU A 22 1.00 13.14 8.72
CA LEU A 22 -0.45 13.36 8.79
C LEU A 22 -0.89 14.64 8.05
N GLU A 23 -0.16 15.74 8.23
CA GLU A 23 -0.42 17.00 7.52
C GLU A 23 -0.13 16.82 6.02
N LYS A 24 0.96 16.15 5.69
CA LYS A 24 1.33 15.85 4.30
C LYS A 24 0.26 14.99 3.59
N ILE A 25 -0.33 14.00 4.26
CA ILE A 25 -1.43 13.20 3.71
C ILE A 25 -2.68 14.05 3.49
N LYS A 26 -2.99 14.99 4.40
CA LYS A 26 -4.15 15.88 4.28
C LYS A 26 -4.06 16.80 3.07
N GLU A 27 -2.86 17.21 2.69
CA GLU A 27 -2.60 18.09 1.55
C GLU A 27 -2.51 17.35 0.20
N MET A 28 -2.43 16.02 0.20
CA MET A 28 -2.36 15.26 -1.04
C MET A 28 -3.62 15.41 -1.91
N PRO A 29 -3.45 15.45 -3.25
CA PRO A 29 -4.58 15.41 -4.16
C PRO A 29 -5.39 14.13 -3.94
N LEU A 30 -6.71 14.22 -4.16
CA LEU A 30 -7.66 13.14 -3.87
C LEU A 30 -7.29 11.82 -4.55
N THR A 31 -6.75 11.90 -5.77
CA THR A 31 -6.23 10.76 -6.54
C THR A 31 -5.13 10.00 -5.80
N ASN A 32 -4.19 10.71 -5.17
CA ASN A 32 -3.10 10.10 -4.40
C ASN A 32 -3.63 9.48 -3.10
N LYS A 33 -4.53 10.16 -2.38
CA LYS A 33 -5.17 9.61 -1.17
C LYS A 33 -5.89 8.30 -1.48
N MET A 34 -6.68 8.29 -2.54
CA MET A 34 -7.38 7.09 -3.00
C MET A 34 -6.39 5.98 -3.40
N TYR A 35 -5.35 6.32 -4.18
CA TYR A 35 -4.31 5.37 -4.58
C TYR A 35 -3.63 4.71 -3.37
N TYR A 36 -3.09 5.50 -2.44
CA TYR A 36 -2.38 4.97 -1.28
C TYR A 36 -3.30 4.19 -0.34
N SER A 37 -4.55 4.62 -0.18
CA SER A 37 -5.51 3.85 0.64
C SER A 37 -5.76 2.45 0.07
N LYS A 38 -5.85 2.32 -1.25
CA LYS A 38 -6.00 1.03 -1.93
C LYS A 38 -4.77 0.17 -1.73
N VAL A 39 -3.58 0.74 -1.92
CA VAL A 39 -2.31 0.02 -1.69
C VAL A 39 -2.22 -0.48 -0.24
N LEU A 40 -2.55 0.35 0.75
CA LEU A 40 -2.53 -0.03 2.16
C LEU A 40 -3.52 -1.17 2.45
N VAL A 41 -4.75 -1.09 1.93
CA VAL A 41 -5.72 -2.18 2.09
C VAL A 41 -5.23 -3.44 1.39
N GLY A 42 -4.54 -3.34 0.26
CA GLY A 42 -3.92 -4.48 -0.42
C GLY A 42 -2.85 -5.17 0.44
N ILE A 43 -1.99 -4.39 1.11
CA ILE A 43 -1.01 -4.94 2.07
C ILE A 43 -1.73 -5.70 3.19
N VAL A 44 -2.72 -5.07 3.83
CA VAL A 44 -3.50 -5.69 4.92
C VAL A 44 -4.20 -6.97 4.44
N THR A 45 -4.79 -6.94 3.25
CA THR A 45 -5.46 -8.11 2.66
C THR A 45 -4.46 -9.24 2.40
N GLY A 46 -3.26 -8.92 1.90
CA GLY A 46 -2.20 -9.89 1.67
C GLY A 46 -1.71 -10.53 2.97
N ILE A 47 -1.61 -9.73 4.05
CA ILE A 47 -1.30 -10.24 5.38
C ILE A 47 -2.35 -11.25 5.84
N ILE A 48 -3.62 -10.88 5.77
CA ILE A 48 -4.73 -11.75 6.18
C ILE A 48 -4.68 -13.07 5.38
N PHE A 49 -4.58 -12.99 4.06
CA PHE A 49 -4.57 -14.17 3.18
C PHE A 49 -3.38 -15.09 3.45
N GLY A 50 -2.20 -14.50 3.72
CA GLY A 50 -1.01 -15.23 4.09
C GLY A 50 -1.17 -15.94 5.42
N VAL A 51 -1.56 -15.21 6.46
CA VAL A 51 -1.74 -15.77 7.81
C VAL A 51 -2.80 -16.86 7.84
N THR A 52 -3.91 -16.72 7.10
CA THR A 52 -4.97 -17.74 7.06
C THR A 52 -4.69 -18.92 6.12
N ASN A 53 -3.51 -18.97 5.50
CA ASN A 53 -3.14 -19.99 4.50
C ASN A 53 -4.18 -20.12 3.37
N PHE A 54 -4.66 -18.99 2.85
CA PHE A 54 -5.79 -18.93 1.91
C PHE A 54 -5.42 -19.43 0.50
N ARG A 55 -5.13 -20.72 0.31
CA ARG A 55 -4.58 -21.28 -0.94
C ARG A 55 -5.58 -21.53 -2.07
N ASN A 56 -6.88 -21.59 -1.77
CA ASN A 56 -7.88 -22.11 -2.69
C ASN A 56 -8.64 -21.03 -3.47
N TRP A 57 -9.24 -21.47 -4.60
CA TRP A 57 -10.28 -20.71 -5.29
C TRP A 57 -11.44 -20.43 -4.31
N PRO A 58 -11.94 -19.18 -4.22
CA PRO A 58 -11.79 -18.14 -5.23
C PRO A 58 -10.98 -16.91 -4.75
N ALA A 59 -9.72 -17.08 -4.31
CA ALA A 59 -8.85 -15.97 -3.88
C ALA A 59 -8.83 -14.78 -4.85
N GLY A 60 -8.77 -15.02 -6.16
CA GLY A 60 -8.84 -13.96 -7.17
C GLY A 60 -10.15 -13.16 -7.17
N LEU A 61 -11.30 -13.85 -7.03
CA LEU A 61 -12.60 -13.17 -6.94
C LEU A 61 -12.76 -12.43 -5.61
N THR A 62 -12.22 -12.99 -4.51
CA THR A 62 -12.23 -12.32 -3.21
C THR A 62 -11.43 -11.02 -3.26
N LEU A 63 -10.24 -11.04 -3.88
CA LEU A 63 -9.41 -9.84 -4.09
C LEU A 63 -10.14 -8.80 -4.95
N LEU A 64 -10.79 -9.22 -6.04
CA LEU A 64 -11.59 -8.34 -6.87
C LEU A 64 -12.76 -7.73 -6.09
N GLY A 65 -13.45 -8.53 -5.28
CA GLY A 65 -14.55 -8.08 -4.42
C GLY A 65 -14.09 -7.03 -3.40
N VAL A 66 -12.98 -7.26 -2.70
CA VAL A 66 -12.40 -6.30 -1.76
C VAL A 66 -12.05 -4.99 -2.46
N PHE A 67 -11.43 -5.07 -3.64
CA PHE A 67 -11.07 -3.88 -4.42
C PHE A 67 -12.30 -3.07 -4.88
N LEU A 68 -13.35 -3.75 -5.35
CA LEU A 68 -14.58 -3.11 -5.79
C LEU A 68 -15.36 -2.48 -4.64
N LEU A 69 -15.41 -3.14 -3.48
CA LEU A 69 -16.00 -2.60 -2.26
C LEU A 69 -15.27 -1.32 -1.84
N LEU A 70 -13.94 -1.36 -1.77
CA LEU A 70 -13.14 -0.19 -1.41
C LEU A 70 -13.32 0.96 -2.42
N SER A 71 -13.34 0.65 -3.71
CA SER A 71 -13.61 1.64 -4.77
C SER A 71 -15.01 2.25 -4.64
N SER A 72 -16.00 1.44 -4.27
CA SER A 72 -17.38 1.90 -4.04
C SER A 72 -17.49 2.79 -2.81
N VAL A 73 -16.77 2.49 -1.72
CA VAL A 73 -16.69 3.38 -0.55
C VAL A 73 -16.14 4.75 -0.93
N TRP A 74 -15.02 4.80 -1.68
CA TRP A 74 -14.47 6.06 -2.16
C TRP A 74 -15.44 6.81 -3.08
N PHE A 75 -16.10 6.11 -4.00
CA PHE A 75 -17.12 6.71 -4.85
C PHE A 75 -18.28 7.30 -4.02
N LEU A 76 -18.83 6.55 -3.06
CA LEU A 76 -19.95 7.03 -2.23
C LEU A 76 -19.61 8.24 -1.36
N ILE A 77 -18.38 8.32 -0.83
CA ILE A 77 -17.93 9.47 -0.02
C ILE A 77 -17.77 10.74 -0.87
N TYR A 78 -17.37 10.60 -2.13
CA TYR A 78 -17.00 11.73 -2.98
C TYR A 78 -17.95 11.99 -4.16
N ARG A 79 -19.00 11.18 -4.36
CA ARG A 79 -19.98 11.35 -5.46
C ARG A 79 -20.71 12.70 -5.43
N ASN A 80 -20.95 13.23 -4.23
CA ASN A 80 -21.66 14.49 -4.03
C ASN A 80 -20.70 15.70 -3.92
N LYS A 81 -19.39 15.48 -4.08
CA LYS A 81 -18.38 16.54 -3.99
C LYS A 81 -17.89 16.90 -5.38
N ASN A 82 -17.72 18.18 -5.66
CA ASN A 82 -17.26 18.66 -6.96
C ASN A 82 -15.73 18.45 -7.08
N THR A 83 -15.33 17.20 -7.36
CA THR A 83 -13.93 16.76 -7.35
C THR A 83 -13.26 16.81 -8.71
N GLY A 84 -14.01 17.04 -9.79
CA GLY A 84 -13.51 16.97 -11.17
C GLY A 84 -13.12 15.56 -11.65
N LEU A 85 -13.29 14.53 -10.81
CA LEU A 85 -12.94 13.15 -11.14
C LEU A 85 -14.14 12.42 -11.77
N LYS A 86 -13.88 11.73 -12.89
CA LYS A 86 -14.88 10.83 -13.51
C LYS A 86 -15.09 9.61 -12.62
N ALA A 87 -16.33 9.09 -12.58
CA ALA A 87 -16.67 7.87 -11.83
C ALA A 87 -15.73 6.69 -12.13
N ARG A 88 -15.34 6.50 -13.39
CA ARG A 88 -14.37 5.47 -13.82
C ARG A 88 -13.05 5.54 -13.05
N SER A 89 -12.57 6.75 -12.73
CA SER A 89 -11.28 6.94 -12.05
C SER A 89 -11.27 6.27 -10.68
N PHE A 90 -12.41 6.24 -9.98
CA PHE A 90 -12.55 5.57 -8.69
C PHE A 90 -12.40 4.05 -8.78
N TYR A 91 -12.75 3.45 -9.91
CA TYR A 91 -12.69 2.00 -10.10
C TYR A 91 -11.40 1.55 -10.80
N THR A 92 -10.77 2.41 -11.62
CA THR A 92 -9.53 2.05 -12.32
C THR A 92 -8.27 2.45 -11.57
N SER A 93 -8.35 3.36 -10.60
CA SER A 93 -7.18 3.80 -9.85
C SER A 93 -6.58 2.65 -9.04
N ALA A 94 -5.26 2.49 -9.13
CA ALA A 94 -4.48 1.56 -8.31
C ALA A 94 -4.87 0.07 -8.43
N ILE A 95 -5.65 -0.34 -9.44
CA ILE A 95 -6.10 -1.73 -9.57
C ILE A 95 -4.90 -2.69 -9.67
N PHE A 96 -3.99 -2.45 -10.61
CA PHE A 96 -2.79 -3.26 -10.76
C PHE A 96 -1.90 -3.24 -9.52
N GLN A 97 -1.69 -2.06 -8.93
CA GLN A 97 -0.87 -1.94 -7.72
C GLN A 97 -1.47 -2.71 -6.55
N PHE A 98 -2.79 -2.65 -6.37
CA PHE A 98 -3.51 -3.40 -5.34
C PHE A 98 -3.24 -4.90 -5.48
N PHE A 99 -3.46 -5.47 -6.67
CA PHE A 99 -3.24 -6.90 -6.90
C PHE A 99 -1.78 -7.31 -6.72
N ILE A 100 -0.84 -6.57 -7.31
CA ILE A 100 0.60 -6.88 -7.24
C ILE A 100 1.07 -6.86 -5.80
N VAL A 101 0.77 -5.79 -5.05
CA VAL A 101 1.21 -5.66 -3.66
C VAL A 101 0.55 -6.72 -2.77
N THR A 102 -0.73 -6.99 -2.99
CA THR A 102 -1.44 -8.03 -2.22
C THR A 102 -0.83 -9.41 -2.46
N ILE A 103 -0.61 -9.79 -3.73
CA ILE A 103 0.00 -11.09 -4.09
C ILE A 103 1.43 -11.20 -3.56
N ALA A 104 2.22 -10.12 -3.65
CA ALA A 104 3.59 -10.09 -3.16
C ALA A 104 3.64 -10.33 -1.64
N VAL A 105 2.83 -9.60 -0.87
CA VAL A 105 2.76 -9.73 0.60
C VAL A 105 2.20 -11.10 0.99
N TRP A 106 1.15 -11.55 0.29
CA TRP A 106 0.54 -12.85 0.52
C TRP A 106 1.55 -13.99 0.31
N THR A 107 2.27 -13.98 -0.82
CA THR A 107 3.30 -14.97 -1.14
C THR A 107 4.44 -14.91 -0.13
N LEU A 108 4.90 -13.71 0.25
CA LEU A 108 5.96 -13.54 1.25
C LEU A 108 5.59 -14.22 2.58
N ILE A 109 4.39 -13.98 3.09
CA ILE A 109 3.94 -14.54 4.37
C ILE A 109 3.72 -16.05 4.28
N LEU A 110 3.21 -16.54 3.14
CA LEU A 110 3.11 -17.98 2.92
C LEU A 110 4.49 -18.65 2.98
N ASN A 111 5.51 -18.05 2.36
CA ASN A 111 6.88 -18.54 2.42
C ASN A 111 7.43 -18.49 3.84
N MET A 112 7.21 -17.40 4.58
CA MET A 112 7.74 -17.24 5.94
C MET A 112 7.09 -18.19 6.97
N LEU A 113 5.79 -18.45 6.86
CA LEU A 113 5.05 -19.20 7.88
C LEU A 113 4.92 -20.69 7.59
N TYR A 114 4.87 -21.09 6.31
CA TYR A 114 4.47 -22.45 5.92
C TYR A 114 5.51 -23.22 5.11
N ILE A 115 6.61 -22.59 4.68
CA ILE A 115 7.72 -23.32 4.06
C ILE A 115 8.79 -23.56 5.12
N PRO A 116 9.04 -24.82 5.51
CA PRO A 116 10.07 -25.14 6.49
C PRO A 116 11.46 -24.75 5.99
N GLU A 117 12.33 -24.28 6.89
CA GLU A 117 13.70 -23.84 6.62
C GLU A 117 14.55 -24.90 5.90
N THR A 118 14.20 -26.18 6.07
CA THR A 118 14.88 -27.33 5.46
C THR A 118 14.84 -27.35 3.93
N ASN A 119 13.91 -26.63 3.29
CA ASN A 119 13.85 -26.51 1.83
C ASN A 119 14.75 -25.40 1.26
N TRP A 120 15.37 -24.58 2.11
CA TRP A 120 16.27 -23.49 1.72
C TRP A 120 17.75 -23.85 1.84
N VAL A 121 18.06 -24.95 2.53
CA VAL A 121 19.41 -25.52 2.58
C VAL A 121 19.54 -26.45 1.39
N TYR A 122 20.28 -26.01 0.36
CA TYR A 122 20.75 -26.92 -0.67
C TYR A 122 21.59 -27.99 0.01
N ASP A 123 21.07 -29.21 0.07
CA ASP A 123 21.82 -30.40 0.47
C ASP A 123 22.84 -30.65 -0.66
N PHE A 124 24.04 -30.07 -0.52
CA PHE A 124 25.18 -30.40 -1.36
C PHE A 124 25.71 -31.76 -0.91
N GLY A 125 24.95 -32.82 -1.21
CA GLY A 125 25.41 -34.20 -1.17
C GLY A 125 26.48 -34.47 -2.21
#